data_AF-A0A9D5EYJ4-F1
#
_entry.id   AF-A0A9D5EYJ4-F1
#
_cell.length_a   1.000
_cell.length_b   1.000
_cell.length_c   1.000
_cell.angle_alpha   90.00
_cell.angle_beta   90.00
_cell.angle_gamma   90.00
#
_symmetry.space_group_name_H-M   'P 1'
#
loop_
_entity.id
_entity.type
_entity.pdbx_description
1 polymer ?
#
loop_
_entity_poly.entity_id
_entity_poly.type
_entity_poly.pdbx_seq_one_letter_code
_entity_poly.pdbx_strand_id
1 'polypeptide(L)' 'VPFAEPAPMALRGLKRVMPSDEEVKGNPRSRSAVMRVAERTEAAP' A
#
# COMPACT_ATOMS: atom_id res chain seq x y z
N VAL A 1 30.74 -6.14 1.78
CA VAL A 1 29.35 -6.47 2.16
C VAL A 1 28.91 -7.64 1.28
N PRO A 2 28.36 -8.76 1.81
CA PRO A 2 28.20 -9.99 1.01
C PRO A 2 26.95 -10.05 0.13
N PHE A 3 26.08 -9.03 0.15
CA PHE A 3 24.85 -8.99 -0.65
C PHE A 3 24.80 -7.77 -1.55
N ALA A 4 24.30 -7.97 -2.77
CA ALA A 4 23.99 -6.89 -3.70
C ALA A 4 22.85 -6.02 -3.14
N GLU A 5 22.91 -4.72 -3.42
CA GLU A 5 21.81 -3.83 -3.07
C GLU A 5 20.55 -4.17 -3.87
N PRO A 6 19.35 -4.02 -3.26
CA PRO A 6 18.10 -4.28 -3.95
C PRO A 6 17.91 -3.31 -5.11
N ALA A 7 17.30 -3.79 -6.20
CA ALA A 7 16.96 -2.95 -7.33
C ALA A 7 16.01 -1.81 -6.90
N PRO A 8 16.16 -0.59 -7.45
CA PRO A 8 15.25 0.51 -7.17
C PRO A 8 13.83 0.16 -7.65
N MET A 9 12.84 0.50 -6.83
CA MET A 9 11.43 0.21 -7.10
C MET A 9 10.74 1.40 -7.76
N ALA A 10 9.85 1.12 -8.72
CA ALA A 10 9.10 2.14 -9.47
C ALA A 10 8.00 2.83 -8.65
N LEU A 11 7.62 2.28 -7.50
CA LEU A 11 6.54 2.79 -6.66
C LEU A 11 7.01 3.03 -5.23
N ARG A 12 6.74 4.21 -4.69
CA ARG A 12 6.89 4.52 -3.26
C ARG A 12 5.53 4.43 -2.59
N GLY A 13 5.43 3.58 -1.56
CA GLY A 13 4.21 3.45 -0.77
C GLY A 13 3.94 4.72 0.03
N LEU A 14 2.69 5.21 -0.01
CA LEU A 14 2.27 6.43 0.67
C LEU A 14 1.34 6.15 1.84
N LYS A 15 0.32 5.32 1.64
CA LYS A 15 -0.69 5.07 2.67
C LYS A 15 -1.27 3.67 2.56
N ARG A 16 -1.61 3.14 3.73
CA ARG A 16 -2.48 1.98 3.89
C ARG A 16 -3.69 2.40 4.70
N VAL A 17 -4.89 2.12 4.21
CA VAL A 17 -6.15 2.48 4.87
C VAL A 17 -6.97 1.22 5.10
N MET A 18 -7.49 1.08 6.31
CA MET A 18 -8.45 0.05 6.72
C MET A 18 -9.83 0.71 6.85
N PRO A 19 -10.93 -0.04 6.68
CA PRO A 19 -12.28 0.46 6.94
C PRO A 19 -12.44 0.86 8.41
N SER A 20 -13.31 1.84 8.69
CA SER A 20 -13.68 2.18 10.08
C SER A 20 -14.69 1.20 10.66
N ASP A 21 -14.89 1.24 11.98
CA ASP A 21 -15.88 0.40 12.64
C ASP A 21 -17.31 0.74 12.17
N GLU A 22 -17.63 2.01 11.92
CA GLU A 22 -18.92 2.41 11.35
C GLU A 22 -19.12 1.84 9.94
N GLU A 23 -18.08 1.87 9.12
CA GLU A 23 -18.12 1.33 7.77
C GLU A 23 -18.31 -0.19 7.75
N VAL A 24 -17.66 -0.91 8.67
CA VAL A 24 -17.86 -2.35 8.81
C VAL A 24 -19.26 -2.69 9.31
N LYS A 25 -19.82 -1.88 10.23
CA LYS A 25 -21.20 -2.05 10.71
C LYS A 25 -22.22 -1.80 9.59
N GLY A 26 -22.04 -0.75 8.80
CA GLY A 26 -22.92 -0.40 7.68
C GLY A 26 -22.75 -1.31 6.45
N ASN A 27 -21.56 -1.88 6.27
CA ASN A 27 -21.24 -2.81 5.19
C ASN A 27 -20.34 -3.95 5.69
N PRO A 28 -20.90 -5.07 6.17
CA PRO A 28 -20.11 -6.19 6.70
C PRO A 28 -19.09 -6.79 5.71
N ARG A 29 -19.29 -6.61 4.39
CA ARG A 29 -18.35 -7.08 3.36
C ARG A 29 -17.06 -6.25 3.32
N SER A 30 -17.05 -5.03 3.88
CA SER A 30 -15.86 -4.17 3.93
C SER A 30 -14.81 -4.66 4.93
N ARG A 31 -15.14 -5.55 5.88
CA ARG A 31 -14.26 -6.01 6.98
C ARG A 31 -12.83 -6.39 6.56
N SER A 32 -12.65 -6.95 5.37
CA SER A 32 -11.35 -7.38 4.85
C SER A 32 -10.76 -6.46 3.78
N ALA A 33 -11.35 -5.30 3.53
CA ALA A 33 -10.86 -4.34 2.56
C ALA A 33 -9.54 -3.70 3.04
N VAL A 34 -8.60 -3.52 2.11
CA VAL A 34 -7.34 -2.82 2.35
C VAL A 34 -7.05 -1.94 1.15
N MET A 35 -7.08 -0.62 1.34
CA MET A 35 -6.68 0.33 0.30
C MET A 35 -5.20 0.67 0.44
N ARG A 36 -4.45 0.55 -0.66
CA ARG A 36 -3.02 0.87 -0.73
C ARG A 36 -2.81 1.99 -1.74
N VAL A 37 -2.13 3.05 -1.32
CA VAL A 37 -1.78 4.21 -2.14
C VAL A 37 -0.28 4.25 -2.31
N ALA A 38 0.17 4.48 -3.53
CA ALA A 38 1.58 4.65 -3.88
C ALA A 38 1.71 5.74 -4.94
N GLU A 39 2.88 6.36 -4.97
CA GLU A 39 3.30 7.27 -6.05
C GLU A 39 4.37 6.60 -6.91
N ARG A 40 4.48 7.05 -8.16
CA ARG A 40 5.55 6.61 -9.07
C ARG A 40 6.83 7.40 -8.78
N THR A 41 7.95 6.70 -8.75
CA THR A 41 9.29 7.29 -8.56
C THR A 41 9.96 7.59 -9.89
N GLU A 42 10.92 8.52 -9.88
CA GLU A 42 11.81 8.80 -11.00
C GLU A 42 12.87 7.70 -11.22
N ALA A 43 12.98 6.77 -10.27
CA ALA A 43 13.92 5.64 -10.35
C ALA A 43 13.42 4.51 -11.28
N ALA A 44 12.23 4.67 -11.88
CA ALA A 44 11.74 3.76 -12.91
C ALA A 44 12.44 4.04 -14.25
N PRO A 45 12.96 3.01 -14.95
CA PRO A 45 13.35 3.15 -16.36
C PRO A 45 12.15 3.37 -17.28
#